data_AF-A0A218X8M0-F1
#
_entry.id   AF-A0A218X8M0-F1
#
_cell.length_a   1.000
_cell.length_b   1.000
_cell.length_c   1.000
_cell.angle_alpha   90.00
_cell.angle_beta   90.00
_cell.angle_gamma   90.00
#
_symmetry.space_group_name_H-M   'P 1'
#
loop_
_entity.id
_entity.type
_entity.pdbx_description
1 polymer ?
#
loop_
_entity_poly.entity_id
_entity_poly.type
_entity_poly.pdbx_seq_one_letter_code
_entity_poly.pdbx_strand_id
1 'polypeptide(L)'
;MKKARRAQRATGKRNDTNIVLIKKHDFQEISSEDYFLKNNEFAAWLKEEKDVFFSDLSSGSSRALFEDFVKAWNSQDLETRYYEGIASGPRTAHNWKIKK
;
A
#
# COMPACT_ATOMS: atom_id res chain seq x y z
N MET A 1 -67.12 20.45 -16.06
CA MET A 1 -66.00 21.41 -15.92
C MET A 1 -64.69 20.71 -16.29
N LYS A 2 -63.89 21.32 -17.19
CA LYS A 2 -62.40 21.45 -17.24
C LYS A 2 -61.54 20.25 -16.76
N LYS A 3 -60.46 19.75 -17.40
CA LYS A 3 -59.58 20.09 -18.54
C LYS A 3 -58.63 18.87 -18.70
N ALA A 4 -58.37 18.37 -19.92
CA ALA A 4 -57.15 18.54 -20.73
C ALA A 4 -55.80 17.98 -20.17
N ARG A 5 -55.27 16.98 -20.90
CA ARG A 5 -53.89 16.71 -21.37
C ARG A 5 -52.72 17.37 -20.62
N ARG A 6 -51.76 16.55 -20.14
CA ARG A 6 -50.34 16.95 -20.06
C ARG A 6 -49.40 15.76 -20.25
N ALA A 7 -48.71 15.76 -21.39
CA ALA A 7 -47.49 14.99 -21.61
C ALA A 7 -46.38 15.50 -20.70
N GLN A 8 -45.55 14.60 -20.19
CA GLN A 8 -44.20 14.78 -19.67
C GLN A 8 -43.66 13.38 -19.35
N ARG A 9 -42.43 12.95 -19.60
CA ARG A 9 -41.27 13.39 -20.39
C ARG A 9 -40.36 12.17 -20.31
N ALA A 10 -39.70 11.80 -21.41
CA ALA A 10 -38.63 10.81 -21.38
C ALA A 10 -37.51 11.32 -20.47
N THR A 11 -37.13 10.53 -19.47
CA THR A 11 -35.85 10.67 -18.78
C THR A 11 -35.22 9.29 -18.74
N GLY A 12 -34.32 9.07 -19.70
CA GLY A 12 -33.38 7.98 -19.63
C GLY A 12 -32.52 8.11 -18.38
N LYS A 13 -32.22 6.98 -17.78
CA LYS A 13 -31.01 6.84 -16.98
C LYS A 13 -30.40 5.52 -17.39
N ARG A 14 -29.69 5.57 -18.52
CA ARG A 14 -28.69 4.57 -18.84
C ARG A 14 -27.70 4.59 -17.67
N ASN A 15 -27.50 3.43 -17.10
CA ASN A 15 -26.56 3.13 -16.04
C ASN A 15 -25.24 2.72 -16.70
N ASP A 16 -24.71 3.62 -17.53
CA ASP A 16 -23.37 3.60 -18.08
C ASP A 16 -22.39 4.09 -17.00
N THR A 17 -22.01 3.24 -16.06
CA THR A 17 -20.80 3.46 -15.25
C THR A 17 -20.40 2.17 -14.52
N ASN A 18 -20.39 1.05 -15.24
CA ASN A 18 -19.58 -0.10 -14.87
C ASN A 18 -18.37 -0.18 -15.82
N ILE A 19 -17.66 0.94 -15.96
CA ILE A 19 -16.27 0.90 -16.43
C ILE A 19 -15.47 1.10 -15.17
N VAL A 20 -15.25 -0.03 -14.53
CA VAL A 20 -14.22 -0.34 -13.56
C VAL A 20 -13.09 0.68 -13.69
N LEU A 21 -13.10 1.67 -12.80
CA LEU A 21 -11.92 2.47 -12.49
C LEU A 21 -10.89 1.47 -11.99
N ILE A 22 -10.16 0.87 -12.93
CA ILE A 22 -8.84 0.35 -12.65
C ILE A 22 -8.09 1.60 -12.18
N LYS A 23 -8.13 1.83 -10.87
CA LYS A 23 -7.14 2.61 -10.17
C LYS A 23 -5.85 1.97 -10.64
N LYS A 24 -5.20 2.62 -11.61
CA LYS A 24 -3.77 2.49 -11.77
C LYS A 24 -3.26 2.80 -10.38
N HIS A 25 -2.92 1.76 -9.61
CA HIS A 25 -1.99 1.96 -8.52
C HIS A 25 -0.83 2.66 -9.22
N ASP A 26 -0.65 3.94 -8.92
CA ASP A 26 0.54 4.68 -9.31
C ASP A 26 1.67 3.90 -8.68
N PHE A 27 2.19 2.96 -9.46
CA PHE A 27 3.16 2.01 -9.01
C PHE A 27 4.43 2.81 -8.83
N GLN A 28 4.65 3.18 -7.58
CA GLN A 28 5.80 3.97 -7.20
C GLN A 28 6.95 3.00 -7.06
N GLU A 29 7.79 2.98 -8.09
CA GLU A 29 9.11 2.36 -7.99
C GLU A 29 9.84 2.95 -6.79
N ILE A 30 10.51 2.08 -6.05
CA ILE A 30 11.30 2.48 -4.89
C ILE A 30 12.77 2.46 -5.27
N SER A 31 13.54 3.33 -4.61
CA SER A 31 14.99 3.38 -4.72
C SER A 31 15.63 2.97 -3.41
N SER A 32 16.92 2.67 -3.42
CA SER A 32 17.74 2.47 -2.20
C SER A 32 17.68 3.66 -1.23
N GLU A 33 17.29 4.84 -1.74
CA GLU A 33 17.07 6.07 -0.95
C GLU A 33 15.82 5.98 -0.07
N ASP A 34 14.83 5.18 -0.47
CA ASP A 34 13.58 4.96 0.26
C ASP A 34 13.73 3.97 1.42
N TYR A 35 14.95 3.52 1.72
CA TYR A 35 15.28 2.56 2.77
C TYR A 35 14.58 2.86 4.11
N PHE A 36 14.54 4.12 4.52
CA PHE A 36 13.90 4.53 5.77
C PHE A 36 12.38 4.68 5.64
N LEU A 37 11.88 5.09 4.48
CA LEU A 37 10.45 5.28 4.23
C LEU A 37 9.72 3.94 4.10
N LYS A 38 10.37 2.94 3.51
CA LYS A 38 9.85 1.59 3.25
C LYS A 38 10.28 0.56 4.28
N ASN A 39 10.80 1.00 5.43
CA ASN A 39 11.27 0.09 6.47
C ASN A 39 10.19 -0.87 6.97
N ASN A 40 8.92 -0.45 6.98
CA ASN A 40 7.83 -1.30 7.42
C ASN A 40 7.57 -2.45 6.43
N GLU A 41 7.48 -2.13 5.14
CA GLU A 41 7.31 -3.09 4.06
C GLU A 41 8.51 -4.02 3.97
N PHE A 42 9.72 -3.46 4.07
CA PHE A 42 10.96 -4.22 4.07
C PHE A 42 11.05 -5.18 5.26
N ALA A 43 10.69 -4.73 6.49
CA ALA A 43 10.69 -5.61 7.66
C ALA A 43 9.70 -6.76 7.55
N ALA A 44 8.53 -6.53 6.96
CA ALA A 44 7.57 -7.59 6.67
C ALA A 44 8.09 -8.56 5.60
N TRP A 45 8.73 -8.05 4.54
CA TRP A 45 9.35 -8.89 3.52
C TRP A 45 10.47 -9.75 4.09
N LEU A 46 11.33 -9.19 4.95
CA LEU A 46 12.38 -9.94 5.64
C LEU A 46 11.81 -11.09 6.49
N LYS A 47 10.72 -10.84 7.21
CA LYS A 47 10.09 -11.87 8.03
C LYS A 47 9.48 -12.98 7.17
N GLU A 48 8.87 -12.64 6.05
CA GLU A 48 8.13 -13.63 5.26
C GLU A 48 9.00 -14.41 4.27
N GLU A 49 9.96 -13.73 3.62
CA GLU A 49 10.83 -14.35 2.63
C GLU A 49 12.07 -14.98 3.26
N LYS A 50 12.61 -14.35 4.30
CA LYS A 50 13.90 -14.73 4.90
C LYS A 50 13.77 -15.26 6.32
N ASP A 51 12.61 -15.11 6.97
CA ASP A 51 12.37 -15.39 8.39
C ASP A 51 13.40 -14.71 9.31
N VAL A 52 13.83 -13.50 8.94
CA VAL A 52 14.77 -12.69 9.73
C VAL A 52 14.15 -11.36 10.14
N PHE A 53 14.55 -10.85 11.30
CA PHE A 53 14.17 -9.52 11.75
C PHE A 53 15.27 -8.51 11.44
N PHE A 54 14.85 -7.26 11.22
CA PHE A 54 15.78 -6.15 11.04
C PHE A 54 16.78 -6.01 12.21
N SER A 55 16.36 -6.34 13.44
CA SER A 55 17.21 -6.33 14.64
C SER A 55 18.38 -7.31 14.58
N ASP A 56 18.26 -8.39 13.81
CA ASP A 56 19.30 -9.41 13.66
C ASP A 56 20.25 -9.10 12.50
N LEU A 57 19.92 -8.11 11.67
CA LEU A 57 20.71 -7.73 10.51
C LEU A 57 21.72 -6.61 10.83
N SER A 58 22.93 -6.78 10.31
CA SER A 58 23.90 -5.69 10.23
C SER A 58 23.48 -4.66 9.19
N SER A 59 23.89 -3.41 9.38
CA SER A 59 23.66 -2.31 8.43
C SER A 59 24.16 -2.60 7.00
N GLY A 60 25.17 -3.45 6.84
CA GLY A 60 25.65 -3.90 5.52
C GLY A 60 24.70 -4.90 4.88
N SER A 61 24.33 -5.95 5.61
CA SER A 61 23.40 -6.99 5.15
C SER A 61 22.02 -6.42 4.86
N SER A 62 21.53 -5.52 5.70
CA SER A 62 20.22 -4.89 5.53
C SER A 62 20.13 -4.10 4.22
N ARG A 63 21.21 -3.39 3.83
CA ARG A 63 21.26 -2.65 2.57
C ARG A 63 21.31 -3.58 1.36
N ALA A 64 22.11 -4.64 1.43
CA ALA A 64 22.16 -5.65 0.36
C ALA A 64 20.79 -6.32 0.15
N LEU A 65 20.10 -6.69 1.24
CA LEU A 65 18.75 -7.24 1.19
C LEU A 65 17.72 -6.22 0.70
N PHE A 66 17.90 -4.94 1.03
CA PHE A 66 17.03 -3.89 0.53
C PHE A 66 17.17 -3.71 -0.99
N GLU A 67 18.37 -3.84 -1.57
CA GLU A 67 18.52 -3.81 -3.02
C GLU A 67 17.77 -4.96 -3.71
N ASP A 68 17.77 -6.16 -3.11
CA ASP A 68 16.97 -7.28 -3.63
C ASP A 68 15.46 -7.02 -3.46
N PHE A 69 15.05 -6.42 -2.34
CA PHE A 69 13.68 -5.98 -2.14
C PHE A 69 13.25 -4.93 -3.17
N VAL A 70 14.10 -3.95 -3.51
CA VAL A 70 13.85 -2.94 -4.55
C VAL A 70 13.61 -3.61 -5.90
N LYS A 71 14.44 -4.61 -6.26
CA LYS A 71 14.25 -5.37 -7.51
C LYS A 71 12.92 -6.12 -7.50
N ALA A 72 12.58 -6.82 -6.42
CA ALA A 72 11.32 -7.55 -6.29
C ALA A 72 10.11 -6.61 -6.33
N TRP A 73 10.22 -5.46 -5.65
CA TRP A 73 9.22 -4.41 -5.64
C TRP A 73 8.98 -3.87 -7.03
N ASN A 74 10.03 -3.43 -7.71
CA ASN A 74 9.98 -2.87 -9.07
C ASN A 74 9.51 -3.91 -10.11
N SER A 75 9.70 -5.19 -9.84
CA SER A 75 9.20 -6.29 -10.69
C SER A 75 7.72 -6.62 -10.48
N GLN A 76 7.04 -5.98 -9.51
CA GLN A 76 5.65 -6.31 -9.14
C GLN A 76 5.44 -7.76 -8.70
N ASP A 77 6.51 -8.43 -8.22
CA ASP A 77 6.46 -9.84 -7.82
C ASP A 77 5.96 -10.00 -6.37
N LEU A 78 5.92 -8.91 -5.61
CA LEU A 78 5.40 -8.89 -4.23
C LEU A 78 3.88 -8.90 -4.20
N GLU A 79 3.32 -9.40 -3.10
CA GLU A 79 1.87 -9.34 -2.87
C GLU A 79 1.35 -7.89 -2.84
N THR A 80 0.11 -7.68 -3.32
CA THR A 80 -0.55 -6.37 -3.37
C THR A 80 -0.55 -5.63 -2.01
N ARG A 81 -0.58 -6.38 -0.91
CA ARG A 81 -0.54 -5.84 0.46
C ARG A 81 0.73 -5.03 0.77
N TYR A 82 1.84 -5.32 0.10
CA TYR A 82 3.09 -4.57 0.27
C TYR A 82 2.95 -3.15 -0.29
N TYR A 83 2.18 -3.00 -1.37
CA TYR A 83 1.94 -1.72 -2.04
C TYR A 83 0.87 -0.87 -1.37
N GLU A 84 -0.06 -1.48 -0.63
CA GLU A 84 -1.10 -0.78 0.13
C GLU A 84 -0.58 -0.15 1.44
N GLY A 85 0.66 -0.48 1.83
CA GLY A 85 1.32 0.01 3.03
C GLY A 85 1.11 -0.95 4.21
N ILE A 86 2.20 -1.51 4.71
CA ILE A 86 2.12 -2.44 5.84
C ILE A 86 2.14 -1.62 7.12
N ALA A 87 0.96 -1.50 7.76
CA ALA A 87 0.88 -1.01 9.12
C ALA A 87 1.66 -1.99 10.01
N SER A 88 2.87 -1.59 10.41
CA SER A 88 3.67 -2.34 11.38
C SER A 88 2.78 -2.71 12.56
N GLY A 89 2.83 -4.00 12.95
CA GLY A 89 2.02 -4.55 14.04
C GLY A 89 2.13 -3.70 15.32
N PRO A 90 1.17 -3.83 16.25
CA PRO A 90 0.97 -2.88 17.34
C PRO A 90 2.28 -2.53 18.03
N ARG A 91 2.79 -1.33 17.76
CA ARG A 91 3.98 -0.79 18.43
C ARG A 91 3.61 -0.69 19.90
N THR A 92 4.30 -1.44 20.74
CA THR A 92 4.08 -1.37 22.18
C THR A 92 4.43 0.04 22.65
N ALA A 93 3.42 0.79 23.08
CA ALA A 93 3.60 2.09 23.71
C ALA A 93 4.25 1.89 25.09
N HIS A 94 5.57 1.67 25.11
CA HIS A 94 6.30 1.58 26.35
C HIS A 94 6.42 2.98 26.95
N ASN A 95 5.73 3.19 28.07
CA ASN A 95 5.80 4.44 28.81
C ASN A 95 7.12 4.50 29.58
N TRP A 96 8.17 5.05 28.96
CA TRP A 96 9.46 5.25 29.58
C TRP A 96 9.31 6.28 30.71
N LYS A 97 9.44 5.82 31.97
CA LYS A 97 9.43 6.70 33.14
C LYS A 97 10.78 7.44 33.23
N ILE A 98 11.03 8.37 32.30
CA ILE A 98 12.17 9.28 32.39
C ILE A 98 11.86 10.27 33.52
N LYS A 99 12.55 10.11 34.65
CA LYS A 99 12.45 11.02 35.79
C LYS A 99 13.35 12.23 35.52
N LYS A 100 12.74 13.43 35.57
CA LYS A 100 13.42 14.72 35.40
C LYS A 100 14.29 15.06 36.61
#